data_AF-A0A1Y2ICS4-F1
#
_entry.id   AF-A0A1Y2ICS4-F1
#
_cell.length_a   1.000
_cell.length_b   1.000
_cell.length_c   1.000
_cell.angle_alpha   90.00
_cell.angle_beta   90.00
_cell.angle_gamma   90.00
#
_symmetry.space_group_name_H-M   'P 1'
#
loop_
_entity.id
_entity.type
_entity.pdbx_description
1 polymer ?
#
loop_
_entity_poly.entity_id
_entity_poly.type
_entity_poly.pdbx_seq_one_letter_code
_entity_poly.pdbx_strand_id
1 'polypeptide(L)'
;RISGLALLNLKARNEAVDLMWVKDYLRLDDTRPAWAVVADHLLARAAASEHKHVDPAVRTNTFMQTWKVSRRIATGLPADLRRMLKVAEKHEVRLFAPKPSAAVRNALPIWYHVGTKPGRYVANSIAGKCLRENHNVKTVAQAAQAARMEATDDDQHSGASTCRCRRCEWDRAHGCENPSRCVAAARKALQRL
;
A
#
# COMPACT_ATOMS: atom_id res chain seq x y z
N ARG A 1 50.39 -11.96 -31.10
CA ARG A 1 49.65 -12.36 -29.88
C ARG A 1 49.66 -11.19 -28.89
N ILE A 2 48.56 -10.45 -28.79
CA ILE A 2 48.15 -9.70 -27.59
C ILE A 2 46.67 -10.04 -27.45
N SER A 3 46.38 -11.05 -26.63
CA SER A 3 45.03 -11.47 -26.28
C SER A 3 44.65 -10.66 -25.06
N GLY A 4 43.85 -9.60 -25.23
CA GLY A 4 43.67 -8.56 -24.22
C GLY A 4 42.26 -8.00 -24.15
N LEU A 5 41.70 -8.08 -22.95
CA LEU A 5 40.59 -7.35 -22.34
C LEU A 5 39.15 -7.82 -22.65
N ALA A 6 38.60 -8.47 -21.60
CA ALA A 6 37.19 -8.63 -21.33
C ALA A 6 36.39 -7.36 -21.66
N LEU A 7 35.77 -7.38 -22.84
CA LEU A 7 34.86 -6.37 -23.35
C LEU A 7 33.73 -6.14 -22.34
N LEU A 8 33.60 -4.90 -21.88
CA LEU A 8 32.65 -4.45 -20.89
C LEU A 8 31.22 -4.86 -21.28
N ASN A 9 30.56 -5.67 -20.44
CA ASN A 9 29.20 -6.11 -20.69
C ASN A 9 28.20 -4.97 -20.41
N LEU A 10 27.91 -4.16 -21.43
CA LEU A 10 27.00 -3.02 -21.34
C LEU A 10 25.60 -3.39 -20.84
N LYS A 11 25.11 -4.59 -21.19
CA LYS A 11 23.81 -5.07 -20.72
C LYS A 11 23.81 -5.28 -19.21
N ALA A 12 24.85 -5.93 -18.68
CA ALA A 12 25.01 -6.12 -17.25
C ALA A 12 25.17 -4.79 -16.52
N ARG A 13 25.91 -3.83 -17.10
CA ARG A 13 26.04 -2.48 -16.54
C ARG A 13 24.70 -1.74 -16.45
N ASN A 14 23.93 -1.71 -17.53
CA ASN A 14 22.63 -1.01 -17.54
C ASN A 14 21.65 -1.65 -16.56
N GLU A 15 21.66 -2.97 -16.45
CA GLU A 15 20.84 -3.69 -15.49
C GLU A 15 21.24 -3.38 -14.04
N ALA A 16 22.54 -3.27 -13.75
CA ALA A 16 23.02 -2.85 -12.44
C ALA A 16 22.61 -1.41 -12.12
N VAL A 17 22.63 -0.50 -13.10
CA VAL A 17 22.12 0.87 -12.93
C VAL A 17 20.63 0.85 -12.57
N ASP A 18 19.80 0.14 -13.34
CA ASP A 18 18.37 0.04 -13.06
C ASP A 18 18.11 -0.60 -11.67
N LEU A 19 18.93 -1.56 -11.23
CA LEU A 19 18.84 -2.15 -9.89
C LEU A 19 19.21 -1.17 -8.77
N MET A 20 20.17 -0.27 -9.00
CA MET A 20 20.47 0.81 -8.05
C MET A 20 19.30 1.79 -7.94
N TRP A 21 18.59 2.06 -9.04
CA TRP A 21 17.34 2.83 -8.99
C TRP A 21 16.25 2.11 -8.20
N VAL A 22 16.11 0.79 -8.35
CA VAL A 22 15.19 -0.02 -7.51
C VAL A 22 15.55 0.12 -6.03
N LYS A 23 16.84 -0.02 -5.69
CA LYS A 23 17.32 0.13 -4.32
C LYS A 23 16.97 1.50 -3.73
N ASP A 24 17.22 2.57 -4.47
CA ASP A 24 16.93 3.93 -4.02
C ASP A 24 15.42 4.22 -3.95
N TYR A 25 14.62 3.67 -4.87
CA TYR A 25 13.15 3.75 -4.82
C TYR A 25 12.58 3.09 -3.56
N LEU A 26 13.18 1.97 -3.14
CA LEU A 26 12.78 1.19 -1.98
C LEU A 26 13.32 1.72 -0.64
N ARG A 27 14.00 2.87 -0.64
CA ARG A 27 14.24 3.62 0.60
C ARG A 27 12.94 4.26 1.05
N LEU A 28 12.61 4.10 2.33
CA LEU A 28 11.34 4.55 2.93
C LEU A 28 11.56 5.41 4.16
N ASP A 29 12.81 5.74 4.44
CA ASP A 29 13.24 6.64 5.49
C ASP A 29 13.40 8.07 4.95
N ASP A 30 13.94 8.96 5.78
CA ASP A 30 14.16 10.37 5.45
C ASP A 30 15.19 10.57 4.32
N THR A 31 15.89 9.52 3.89
CA THR A 31 16.80 9.55 2.74
C THR A 31 16.11 9.18 1.42
N ARG A 32 14.80 8.96 1.45
CA ARG A 32 14.01 8.64 0.26
C ARG A 32 14.11 9.77 -0.78
N PRO A 33 14.54 9.48 -2.02
CA PRO A 33 14.75 10.52 -3.01
C PRO A 33 13.41 11.09 -3.52
N ALA A 34 13.38 12.39 -3.79
CA ALA A 34 12.17 13.08 -4.26
C ALA A 34 11.55 12.45 -5.52
N TRP A 35 12.38 11.94 -6.44
CA TRP A 35 11.89 11.27 -7.65
C TRP A 35 11.09 10.00 -7.34
N ALA A 36 11.35 9.31 -6.22
CA ALA A 36 10.61 8.11 -5.84
C ALA A 36 9.16 8.46 -5.44
N VAL A 37 8.93 9.64 -4.86
CA VAL A 37 7.58 10.15 -4.57
C VAL A 37 6.82 10.41 -5.87
N VAL A 38 7.46 11.02 -6.86
CA VAL A 38 6.87 11.20 -8.20
C VAL A 38 6.60 9.84 -8.86
N ALA A 39 7.53 8.89 -8.72
CA ALA A 39 7.38 7.55 -9.24
C ALA A 39 6.18 6.82 -8.63
N ASP A 40 5.91 6.96 -7.33
CA ASP A 40 4.72 6.39 -6.68
C ASP A 40 3.44 6.84 -7.40
N HIS A 41 3.31 8.15 -7.67
CA HIS A 41 2.14 8.69 -8.38
C HIS A 41 2.02 8.19 -9.82
N LEU A 42 3.14 8.10 -10.55
CA LEU A 42 3.15 7.57 -11.92
C LEU A 42 2.77 6.09 -11.96
N LEU A 43 3.31 5.29 -11.04
CA LEU A 43 2.99 3.87 -10.90
C LEU A 43 1.53 3.65 -10.51
N ALA A 44 1.01 4.44 -9.56
CA ALA A 44 -0.38 4.40 -9.13
C ALA A 44 -1.37 4.68 -10.27
N ARG A 45 -1.05 5.64 -11.15
CA ARG A 45 -1.85 5.96 -12.35
C ARG A 45 -1.81 4.85 -13.39
N ALA A 46 -0.66 4.19 -13.53
CA ALA A 46 -0.43 3.14 -14.51
C ALA A 46 -0.90 1.74 -14.05
N ALA A 47 -1.85 1.62 -13.11
CA ALA A 47 -2.37 0.33 -12.65
C ALA A 47 -2.85 -0.56 -13.81
N ALA A 48 -2.56 -1.86 -13.72
CA ALA A 48 -2.97 -2.84 -14.71
C ALA A 48 -4.50 -2.92 -14.83
N SER A 49 -5.00 -3.31 -16.01
CA SER A 49 -6.44 -3.35 -16.29
C SER A 49 -7.21 -4.22 -15.31
N GLU A 50 -6.64 -5.36 -14.91
CA GLU A 50 -7.19 -6.29 -13.92
C GLU A 50 -7.31 -5.68 -12.52
N HIS A 51 -6.51 -4.65 -12.22
CA HIS A 51 -6.49 -3.93 -10.94
C HIS A 51 -7.12 -2.53 -11.02
N LYS A 52 -7.87 -2.21 -12.08
CA LYS A 52 -8.59 -0.92 -12.17
C LYS A 52 -9.60 -0.70 -11.04
N HIS A 53 -10.13 -1.78 -10.47
CA HIS A 53 -11.05 -1.77 -9.34
C HIS A 53 -10.40 -1.39 -8.00
N VAL A 54 -9.07 -1.27 -7.96
CA VAL A 54 -8.30 -0.78 -6.82
C VAL A 54 -8.43 0.73 -6.78
N ASP A 55 -8.96 1.29 -5.70
CA ASP A 55 -9.11 2.74 -5.54
C ASP A 55 -7.76 3.47 -5.75
N PRO A 56 -7.66 4.48 -6.64
CA PRO A 56 -6.42 5.22 -6.86
C PRO A 56 -5.82 5.81 -5.58
N ALA A 57 -6.65 6.22 -4.61
CA ALA A 57 -6.19 6.84 -3.36
C ALA A 57 -5.42 5.86 -2.45
N VAL A 58 -5.57 4.55 -2.65
CA VAL A 58 -4.84 3.54 -1.86
C VAL A 58 -3.61 2.97 -2.54
N ARG A 59 -3.36 3.32 -3.81
CA ARG A 59 -2.23 2.82 -4.57
C ARG A 59 -0.99 3.59 -4.14
N THR A 60 -0.29 3.09 -3.12
CA THR A 60 0.88 3.76 -2.54
C THR A 60 2.17 3.16 -3.08
N ASN A 61 2.34 1.85 -2.97
CA ASN A 61 3.59 1.19 -3.37
C ASN A 61 3.32 -0.25 -3.85
N THR A 62 3.67 -0.54 -5.10
CA THR A 62 3.42 -1.85 -5.75
C THR A 62 4.27 -3.01 -5.20
N PHE A 63 5.35 -2.71 -4.45
CA PHE A 63 6.15 -3.74 -3.75
C PHE A 63 5.59 -4.10 -2.38
N MET A 64 4.72 -3.24 -1.82
CA MET A 64 4.08 -3.42 -0.51
C MET A 64 2.61 -3.81 -0.61
N GLN A 65 2.07 -3.83 -1.82
CA GLN A 65 0.67 -4.13 -2.09
C GLN A 65 0.52 -5.15 -3.21
N THR A 66 -0.65 -5.79 -3.30
CA THR A 66 -0.89 -6.89 -4.24
C THR A 66 -1.31 -6.44 -5.64
N TRP A 67 -1.66 -5.17 -5.83
CA TRP A 67 -2.02 -4.64 -7.15
C TRP A 67 -0.80 -4.43 -8.05
N LYS A 68 -0.99 -4.64 -9.35
CA LYS A 68 0.08 -4.59 -10.36
C LYS A 68 0.01 -3.35 -11.24
N VAL A 69 1.18 -2.93 -11.72
CA VAL A 69 1.36 -1.82 -12.67
C VAL A 69 1.44 -2.38 -14.09
N SER A 70 0.74 -1.76 -15.03
CA SER A 70 0.89 -2.03 -16.46
C SER A 70 2.22 -1.50 -16.98
N ARG A 71 2.90 -2.32 -17.77
CA ARG A 71 4.16 -1.97 -18.44
C ARG A 71 3.98 -1.58 -19.90
N ARG A 72 2.73 -1.52 -20.39
CA ARG A 72 2.43 -1.14 -21.78
C ARG A 72 2.77 0.33 -21.98
N ILE A 73 3.33 0.69 -23.13
CA ILE A 73 3.66 2.09 -23.46
C ILE A 73 2.39 2.97 -23.41
N ALA A 74 1.24 2.42 -23.81
CA ALA A 74 -0.05 3.10 -23.81
C ALA A 74 -0.53 3.61 -22.43
N THR A 75 0.05 3.15 -21.32
CA THR A 75 -0.30 3.68 -19.99
C THR A 75 0.47 4.95 -19.60
N GLY A 76 1.32 5.46 -20.49
CA GLY A 76 2.10 6.67 -20.25
C GLY A 76 3.20 6.52 -19.21
N LEU A 77 3.56 5.28 -18.83
CA LEU A 77 4.62 5.02 -17.86
C LEU A 77 6.00 5.25 -18.53
N PRO A 78 6.84 6.17 -17.99
CA PRO A 78 8.16 6.45 -18.54
C PRO A 78 9.02 5.20 -18.73
N ALA A 79 9.90 5.23 -19.74
CA ALA A 79 10.75 4.11 -20.08
C ALA A 79 11.62 3.65 -18.90
N ASP A 80 12.13 4.59 -18.10
CA ASP A 80 13.00 4.30 -16.97
C ASP A 80 12.27 3.51 -15.87
N LEU A 81 11.05 3.92 -15.51
CA LEU A 81 10.23 3.18 -14.53
C LEU A 81 9.84 1.79 -15.05
N ARG A 82 9.57 1.64 -16.35
CA ARG A 82 9.31 0.33 -16.96
C ARG A 82 10.53 -0.59 -16.88
N ARG A 83 11.74 -0.07 -17.14
CA ARG A 83 12.98 -0.85 -17.01
C ARG A 83 13.24 -1.21 -15.55
N MET A 84 13.10 -0.26 -14.63
CA MET A 84 13.21 -0.46 -13.19
C MET A 84 12.30 -1.61 -12.71
N LEU A 85 11.01 -1.61 -13.07
CA LEU A 85 10.07 -2.69 -12.71
C LEU A 85 10.42 -4.03 -13.35
N LYS A 86 11.00 -4.03 -14.56
CA LYS A 86 11.42 -5.26 -15.24
C LYS A 86 12.65 -5.88 -14.57
N VAL A 87 13.62 -5.05 -14.20
CA VAL A 87 14.82 -5.49 -13.47
C VAL A 87 14.45 -5.97 -12.07
N ALA A 88 13.57 -5.26 -11.37
CA ALA A 88 13.08 -5.68 -10.07
C ALA A 88 12.44 -7.08 -10.11
N GLU A 89 11.59 -7.35 -11.10
CA GLU A 89 10.99 -8.68 -11.26
C GLU A 89 12.01 -9.74 -11.66
N LYS A 90 12.91 -9.44 -12.60
CA LYS A 90 13.98 -10.36 -13.03
C LYS A 90 14.83 -10.85 -11.85
N HIS A 91 15.07 -9.99 -10.87
CA HIS A 91 15.81 -10.28 -9.65
C HIS A 91 14.93 -10.63 -8.46
N GLU A 92 13.64 -10.90 -8.68
CA GLU A 92 12.66 -11.28 -7.65
C GLU A 92 12.60 -10.33 -6.44
N VAL A 93 12.84 -9.03 -6.68
CA VAL A 93 12.79 -8.01 -5.64
C VAL A 93 11.36 -7.93 -5.10
N ARG A 94 11.22 -8.30 -3.82
CA ARG A 94 9.95 -8.35 -3.11
C ARG A 94 10.15 -7.96 -1.64
N LEU A 95 9.08 -7.51 -0.99
CA LEU A 95 9.09 -7.38 0.45
C LEU A 95 9.21 -8.77 1.08
N PHE A 96 10.39 -9.08 1.62
CA PHE A 96 10.65 -10.34 2.32
C PHE A 96 11.03 -10.04 3.76
N ALA A 97 10.05 -10.16 4.65
CA ALA A 97 10.23 -10.01 6.09
C ALA A 97 9.53 -11.18 6.78
N PRO A 98 10.22 -12.31 7.02
CA PRO A 98 9.59 -13.50 7.61
C PRO A 98 9.13 -13.27 9.06
N LYS A 99 9.81 -12.39 9.79
CA LYS A 99 9.41 -11.92 11.13
C LYS A 99 9.56 -10.40 11.22
N PRO A 100 8.64 -9.63 10.61
CA PRO A 100 8.71 -8.17 10.65
C PRO A 100 8.45 -7.69 12.08
N SER A 101 9.19 -6.67 12.51
CA SER A 101 8.95 -6.03 13.81
C SER A 101 7.54 -5.43 13.84
N ALA A 102 7.01 -5.20 15.05
CA ALA A 102 5.71 -4.55 15.19
C ALA A 102 5.66 -3.19 14.49
N ALA A 103 6.73 -2.40 14.60
CA ALA A 103 6.86 -1.11 13.92
C ALA A 103 6.76 -1.24 12.39
N VAL A 104 7.49 -2.19 11.80
CA VAL A 104 7.43 -2.44 10.35
C VAL A 104 6.03 -2.87 9.92
N ARG A 105 5.42 -3.84 10.62
CA ARG A 105 4.04 -4.27 10.31
C ARG A 105 3.05 -3.12 10.35
N ASN A 106 3.15 -2.30 11.40
CA ASN A 106 2.26 -1.18 11.66
C ASN A 106 2.35 -0.07 10.60
N ALA A 107 3.52 0.10 9.98
CA ALA A 107 3.74 1.06 8.91
C ALA A 107 3.23 0.60 7.54
N LEU A 108 2.99 -0.70 7.33
CA LEU A 108 2.55 -1.21 6.03
C LEU A 108 1.13 -0.74 5.67
N PRO A 109 0.84 -0.57 4.36
CA PRO A 109 -0.50 -0.24 3.89
C PRO A 109 -1.50 -1.34 4.25
N ILE A 110 -2.62 -1.02 4.91
CA ILE A 110 -3.65 -2.02 5.25
C ILE A 110 -4.45 -2.47 4.02
N TRP A 111 -4.62 -1.59 3.04
CA TRP A 111 -5.40 -1.87 1.83
C TRP A 111 -4.54 -2.61 0.81
N TYR A 112 -5.07 -3.69 0.25
CA TYR A 112 -4.35 -4.56 -0.69
C TYR A 112 -3.00 -5.01 -0.13
N HIS A 113 -2.93 -5.24 1.19
CA HIS A 113 -1.71 -5.62 1.90
C HIS A 113 -1.14 -6.95 1.35
N VAL A 114 0.19 -7.06 1.22
CA VAL A 114 0.88 -8.24 0.67
C VAL A 114 0.58 -9.56 1.38
N GLY A 115 0.31 -9.50 2.69
CA GLY A 115 -0.09 -10.65 3.52
C GLY A 115 -1.59 -10.98 3.48
N THR A 116 -2.41 -10.27 2.69
CA THR A 116 -3.87 -10.49 2.72
C THR A 116 -4.24 -11.86 2.16
N LYS A 117 -4.95 -12.67 2.93
CA LYS A 117 -5.49 -13.97 2.50
C LYS A 117 -6.47 -13.80 1.31
N PRO A 118 -6.49 -14.73 0.33
CA PRO A 118 -7.43 -14.68 -0.80
C PRO A 118 -8.90 -14.58 -0.38
N GLY A 119 -9.71 -13.83 -1.14
CA GLY A 119 -11.16 -13.67 -0.93
C GLY A 119 -11.63 -12.21 -1.05
N ARG A 120 -12.85 -11.93 -0.59
CA ARG A 120 -13.48 -10.60 -0.76
C ARG A 120 -12.75 -9.52 0.04
N TYR A 121 -12.25 -8.50 -0.66
CA TYR A 121 -11.58 -7.36 -0.05
C TYR A 121 -12.56 -6.44 0.70
N VAL A 122 -12.22 -6.09 1.93
CA VAL A 122 -12.96 -5.09 2.73
C VAL A 122 -12.84 -3.69 2.12
N ALA A 123 -11.74 -3.43 1.38
CA ALA A 123 -11.46 -2.15 0.75
C ALA A 123 -12.63 -1.61 -0.08
N ASN A 124 -13.35 -2.47 -0.81
CA ASN A 124 -14.40 -2.01 -1.72
C ASN A 124 -15.79 -1.93 -1.06
N SER A 125 -15.90 -2.21 0.24
CA SER A 125 -17.16 -2.03 0.97
C SER A 125 -17.41 -0.56 1.30
N ILE A 126 -18.67 -0.19 1.56
CA ILE A 126 -19.04 1.17 2.00
C ILE A 126 -18.26 1.57 3.25
N ALA A 127 -18.13 0.66 4.22
CA ALA A 127 -17.34 0.89 5.42
C ALA A 127 -15.84 1.01 5.13
N GLY A 128 -15.32 0.21 4.20
CA GLY A 128 -13.93 0.32 3.74
C GLY A 128 -13.63 1.66 3.09
N LYS A 129 -14.56 2.19 2.28
CA LYS A 129 -14.46 3.53 1.70
C LYS A 129 -14.50 4.61 2.79
N CYS A 130 -15.46 4.53 3.72
CA CYS A 130 -15.57 5.45 4.86
C CYS A 130 -14.29 5.47 5.72
N LEU A 131 -13.71 4.29 6.01
CA LEU A 131 -12.44 4.19 6.74
C LEU A 131 -11.31 4.96 6.06
N ARG A 132 -11.28 5.00 4.73
CA ARG A 132 -10.25 5.74 3.98
C ARG A 132 -10.48 7.23 3.95
N GLU A 133 -11.72 7.62 3.63
CA GLU A 133 -12.05 9.01 3.32
C GLU A 133 -12.29 9.81 4.60
N ASN A 134 -13.05 9.26 5.55
CA ASN A 134 -13.50 9.98 6.74
C ASN A 134 -12.64 9.66 7.97
N HIS A 135 -12.11 8.45 8.08
CA HIS A 135 -11.23 8.05 9.19
C HIS A 135 -9.73 8.09 8.84
N ASN A 136 -9.36 8.39 7.58
CA ASN A 136 -7.98 8.47 7.09
C ASN A 136 -7.13 7.21 7.39
N VAL A 137 -7.76 6.04 7.40
CA VAL A 137 -7.08 4.76 7.63
C VAL A 137 -6.30 4.37 6.38
N LYS A 138 -4.98 4.32 6.50
CA LYS A 138 -4.03 3.96 5.44
C LYS A 138 -3.11 2.81 5.85
N THR A 139 -2.73 2.73 7.11
CA THR A 139 -1.78 1.75 7.63
C THR A 139 -2.42 0.70 8.53
N VAL A 140 -1.70 -0.40 8.78
CA VAL A 140 -2.12 -1.43 9.75
C VAL A 140 -2.30 -0.83 11.14
N ALA A 141 -1.44 0.10 11.56
CA ALA A 141 -1.57 0.79 12.85
C ALA A 141 -2.89 1.56 12.97
N GLN A 142 -3.25 2.33 11.94
CA GLN A 142 -4.47 3.12 11.91
C GLN A 142 -5.72 2.23 11.88
N ALA A 143 -5.66 1.10 11.16
CA ALA A 143 -6.73 0.12 11.18
C ALA A 143 -6.87 -0.53 12.56
N ALA A 144 -5.77 -0.85 13.23
CA ALA A 144 -5.77 -1.38 14.60
C ALA A 144 -6.33 -0.35 15.60
N GLN A 145 -5.99 0.92 15.44
CA GLN A 145 -6.58 2.01 16.22
C GLN A 145 -8.09 2.07 16.00
N ALA A 146 -8.55 2.14 14.75
CA ALA A 146 -9.98 2.15 14.40
C ALA A 146 -10.73 0.91 14.94
N ALA A 147 -10.11 -0.27 14.90
CA ALA A 147 -10.67 -1.52 15.41
C ALA A 147 -10.84 -1.57 16.94
N ARG A 148 -10.03 -0.79 17.68
CA ARG A 148 -10.03 -0.70 19.14
C ARG A 148 -10.92 0.40 19.67
N MET A 149 -11.46 1.29 18.82
CA MET A 149 -12.25 2.45 19.25
C MET A 149 -13.56 2.11 19.98
N GLU A 150 -14.03 0.86 19.94
CA GLU A 150 -15.13 0.40 20.80
C GLU A 150 -14.71 0.13 22.25
N ALA A 151 -13.41 -0.05 22.52
CA ALA A 151 -12.91 -0.64 23.76
C ALA A 151 -12.26 0.36 24.72
N THR A 152 -12.15 1.65 24.36
CA THR A 152 -11.44 2.64 25.17
C THR A 152 -12.32 3.87 25.42
N ASP A 153 -12.75 3.98 26.67
CA ASP A 153 -13.09 5.21 27.42
C ASP A 153 -14.53 5.77 27.41
N ASP A 154 -15.54 5.03 26.94
CA ASP A 154 -16.94 5.39 27.22
C ASP A 154 -17.73 4.12 27.58
N ASP A 155 -18.15 3.98 28.84
CA ASP A 155 -19.04 2.91 29.32
C ASP A 155 -20.41 2.87 28.59
N GLN A 156 -20.66 3.84 27.71
CA GLN A 156 -21.90 4.04 26.97
C GLN A 156 -21.84 3.58 25.50
N HIS A 157 -20.72 2.99 25.04
CA HIS A 157 -20.69 2.45 23.68
C HIS A 157 -21.55 1.18 23.57
N SER A 158 -22.55 1.20 22.68
CA SER A 158 -23.54 0.12 22.55
C SER A 158 -23.41 -0.74 21.30
N GLY A 159 -22.43 -0.48 20.42
CA GLY A 159 -22.29 -1.17 19.13
C GLY A 159 -23.40 -0.85 18.11
N ALA A 160 -24.43 -0.10 18.51
CA ALA A 160 -25.54 0.27 17.64
C ALA A 160 -25.14 1.36 16.64
N SER A 161 -25.76 1.34 15.46
CA SER A 161 -25.59 2.38 14.44
C SER A 161 -25.94 3.79 14.94
N THR A 162 -26.78 3.88 15.98
CA THR A 162 -27.26 5.10 16.63
C THR A 162 -26.55 5.44 17.94
N CYS A 163 -25.46 4.74 18.29
CA CYS A 163 -24.70 5.00 19.52
C CYS A 163 -24.33 6.49 19.65
N ARG A 164 -24.61 7.08 20.81
CA ARG A 164 -24.39 8.51 21.10
C ARG A 164 -23.15 8.79 21.95
N CYS A 165 -22.22 7.84 22.05
CA CYS A 165 -20.96 8.11 22.73
C CYS A 165 -20.20 9.23 21.99
N ARG A 166 -19.35 9.97 22.71
CA ARG A 166 -18.66 11.16 22.19
C ARG A 166 -17.94 10.88 20.88
N ARG A 167 -17.35 9.69 20.77
CA ARG A 167 -16.62 9.26 19.58
C ARG A 167 -17.53 9.02 18.38
N CYS A 168 -18.66 8.33 18.56
CA CYS A 168 -19.59 8.08 17.44
C CYS A 168 -20.20 9.39 16.93
N GLU A 169 -20.46 10.35 17.84
CA GLU A 169 -20.91 11.69 17.45
C GLU A 169 -19.82 12.45 16.70
N TRP A 170 -18.57 12.40 17.18
CA TRP A 170 -17.43 12.98 16.46
C TRP A 170 -17.26 12.37 15.07
N ASP A 171 -17.27 11.05 14.93
CA ASP A 171 -17.14 10.39 13.64
C ASP A 171 -18.31 10.78 12.69
N ARG A 172 -19.54 10.89 13.18
CA ARG A 172 -20.70 11.38 12.39
C ARG A 172 -20.54 12.83 11.97
N ALA A 173 -20.05 13.70 12.84
CA ALA A 173 -19.77 15.10 12.50
C ALA A 173 -18.70 15.23 11.40
N HIS A 174 -17.85 14.21 11.23
CA HIS A 174 -16.84 14.12 10.17
C HIS A 174 -17.27 13.22 8.99
N GLY A 175 -18.57 13.01 8.81
CA GLY A 175 -19.12 12.36 7.62
C GLY A 175 -19.25 10.83 7.69
N CYS A 176 -18.97 10.20 8.83
CA CYS A 176 -19.20 8.76 9.00
C CYS A 176 -20.66 8.47 9.36
N GLU A 177 -21.40 7.80 8.47
CA GLU A 177 -22.81 7.45 8.75
C GLU A 177 -22.99 6.39 9.84
N ASN A 178 -22.05 5.45 9.95
CA ASN A 178 -22.15 4.31 10.87
C ASN A 178 -20.77 3.91 11.42
N PRO A 179 -20.36 4.51 12.56
CA PRO A 179 -19.07 4.24 13.19
C PRO A 179 -18.86 2.76 13.56
N SER A 180 -19.87 2.10 14.13
CA SER A 180 -19.79 0.68 14.51
C SER A 180 -19.52 -0.23 13.31
N ARG A 181 -20.13 0.05 12.15
CA ARG A 181 -19.83 -0.67 10.90
C ARG A 181 -18.38 -0.46 10.44
N CYS A 182 -17.82 0.72 10.65
CA CYS A 182 -16.42 1.02 10.34
C CYS A 182 -15.46 0.28 11.27
N VAL A 183 -15.76 0.19 12.57
CA VAL A 183 -14.96 -0.60 13.51
C VAL A 183 -14.96 -2.09 13.11
N ALA A 184 -16.14 -2.66 12.83
CA ALA A 184 -16.26 -4.04 12.37
C ALA A 184 -15.47 -4.28 11.07
N ALA A 185 -15.51 -3.34 10.13
CA ALA A 185 -14.73 -3.41 8.89
C ALA A 185 -13.21 -3.34 9.14
N ALA A 186 -12.75 -2.49 10.06
CA ALA A 186 -11.35 -2.40 10.44
C ALA A 186 -10.85 -3.71 11.06
N ARG A 187 -11.61 -4.30 11.99
CA ARG A 187 -11.32 -5.63 12.55
C ARG A 187 -11.24 -6.70 11.48
N LYS A 188 -12.21 -6.72 10.57
CA LYS A 188 -12.24 -7.67 9.46
C LYS A 188 -11.05 -7.50 8.52
N ALA A 189 -10.58 -6.27 8.28
CA ALA A 189 -9.39 -6.03 7.48
C ALA A 189 -8.14 -6.63 8.15
N LEU A 190 -7.99 -6.44 9.47
CA LEU A 190 -6.87 -6.98 10.24
C LEU A 190 -6.88 -8.51 10.33
N GLN A 191 -8.06 -9.13 10.48
CA GLN A 191 -8.20 -10.60 10.53
C GLN A 191 -7.78 -11.31 9.23
N ARG A 192 -7.71 -10.57 8.11
CA ARG A 192 -7.30 -11.11 6.81
C ARG A 192 -5.78 -11.07 6.59
N LEU A 193 -5.03 -10.43 7.47
CA LEU A 193 -3.56 -10.44 7.45
C LEU A 193 -2.98 -11.79 7.91
#